data_AF-A0A2Y9A825-F1
#
_entry.id   AF-A0A2Y9A825-F1
#
_cell.length_a   1.000
_cell.length_b   1.000
_cell.length_c   1.000
_cell.angle_alpha   90.00
_cell.angle_beta   90.00
_cell.angle_gamma   90.00
#
_symmetry.space_group_name_H-M   'P 1'
#
loop_
_entity.id
_entity.type
_entity.pdbx_description
1 polymer ?
#
loop_
_entity_poly.entity_id
_entity_poly.type
_entity_poly.pdbx_seq_one_letter_code
_entity_poly.pdbx_strand_id
1 'polypeptide(L)' 'MVLPYRQQDLADALGLSLVHTNKTLAKLRARQMASRSDGVLTVPDLDARAAVAAMELEDLPARPLM' A
#
# COMPACT_ATOMS: atom_id res chain seq x y z
N MET A 1 -8.04 7.05 0.46
CA MET A 1 -8.75 6.24 -0.56
C MET A 1 -9.18 4.93 0.07
N VAL A 2 -10.45 4.53 -0.09
CA VAL A 2 -10.90 3.22 0.38
C VAL A 2 -10.27 2.16 -0.51
N LEU A 3 -9.54 1.24 0.11
CA LEU A 3 -8.88 0.10 -0.49
C LEU A 3 -9.54 -1.17 0.07
N PRO A 4 -10.67 -1.63 -0.52
CA PRO A 4 -11.50 -2.70 0.03
C PRO A 4 -10.89 -4.10 -0.16
N TYR A 5 -9.55 -4.20 -0.20
CA TYR A 5 -8.80 -5.44 -0.36
C TYR A 5 -8.36 -5.97 1.00
N ARG A 6 -8.50 -7.28 1.19
CA ARG A 6 -8.05 -8.03 2.37
C ARG A 6 -6.54 -8.22 2.34
N GLN A 7 -5.98 -8.83 3.40
CA GLN A 7 -4.58 -9.27 3.43
C GLN A 7 -4.31 -10.41 2.45
N GLN A 8 -5.26 -11.33 2.31
CA GLN A 8 -5.19 -12.43 1.35
C GLN A 8 -5.08 -11.92 -0.08
N ASP A 9 -5.92 -10.96 -0.47
CA ASP A 9 -5.90 -10.37 -1.81
C ASP A 9 -4.52 -9.76 -2.17
N LEU A 10 -3.86 -9.10 -1.20
CA LEU A 10 -2.50 -8.59 -1.39
C LEU A 10 -1.46 -9.71 -1.48
N ALA A 11 -1.61 -10.77 -0.69
CA ALA A 11 -0.72 -11.92 -0.73
C ALA A 11 -0.79 -12.61 -2.09
N ASP A 12 -2.01 -12.85 -2.58
CA ASP A 12 -2.27 -13.49 -3.86
C ASP A 12 -1.76 -12.64 -5.03
N ALA A 13 -2.02 -11.33 -5.02
CA ALA A 13 -1.56 -10.41 -6.06
C ALA A 13 -0.03 -10.30 -6.15
N LEU A 14 0.67 -10.44 -5.01
CA LEU A 14 2.13 -10.34 -4.93
C LEU A 14 2.83 -11.71 -5.02
N GLY A 15 2.08 -12.81 -5.11
CA GLY A 15 2.64 -14.18 -5.07
C GLY A 15 3.34 -14.51 -3.75
N LEU A 16 2.97 -13.84 -2.66
CA LEU A 16 3.52 -14.05 -1.32
C LEU A 16 2.58 -14.93 -0.49
N SER A 17 3.13 -15.64 0.50
CA SER A 17 2.24 -16.27 1.50
C SER A 17 1.58 -15.21 2.38
N LEU A 18 0.42 -15.53 2.96
CA LEU A 18 -0.28 -14.65 3.89
C LEU A 18 0.60 -14.25 5.09
N VAL A 19 1.36 -15.21 5.64
CA VAL A 19 2.27 -14.99 6.77
C VAL A 19 3.40 -14.02 6.40
N HIS A 20 3.99 -14.17 5.22
CA HIS A 20 5.04 -13.26 4.74
C HIS A 20 4.49 -11.86 4.44
N THR A 21 3.30 -11.78 3.85
CA THR A 21 2.59 -10.52 3.61
C THR A 21 2.35 -9.77 4.91
N ASN A 22 1.82 -10.45 5.93
CA ASN A 22 1.56 -9.83 7.24
C ASN A 22 2.82 -9.36 7.95
N LYS A 23 3.89 -10.16 7.91
CA LYS A 23 5.20 -9.76 8.46
C LYS A 23 5.72 -8.49 7.76
N THR A 24 5.58 -8.40 6.45
CA THR A 24 6.02 -7.22 5.67
C THR A 24 5.17 -5.99 5.98
N LEU A 25 3.83 -6.11 6.02
CA LEU A 25 2.94 -5.02 6.39
C LEU A 25 3.20 -4.51 7.83
N ALA A 26 3.46 -5.42 8.78
CA ALA A 26 3.82 -5.04 10.13
C ALA A 26 5.13 -4.23 10.19
N LYS A 27 6.15 -4.61 9.40
CA LYS A 27 7.40 -3.84 9.28
C LYS A 27 7.18 -2.46 8.66
N LEU A 28 6.36 -2.36 7.62
CA LEU A 28 6.02 -1.08 6.99
C LEU A 28 5.29 -0.15 7.97
N ARG A 29 4.37 -0.70 8.77
CA ARG A 29 3.68 0.05 9.84
C ARG A 29 4.65 0.50 10.92
N ALA A 30 5.54 -0.39 11.40
CA ALA A 30 6.53 -0.06 12.42
C ALA A 30 7.50 1.04 11.97
N ARG A 31 7.79 1.10 10.68
CA ARG A 31 8.63 2.13 10.06
C ARG A 31 7.86 3.39 9.64
N GLN A 32 6.56 3.45 9.93
CA GLN A 32 5.67 4.54 9.52
C GLN A 32 5.75 4.82 8.01
N MET A 33 5.95 3.76 7.21
CA MET A 33 6.05 3.85 5.75
C MET A 33 4.68 3.68 5.09
N ALA A 34 3.86 2.80 5.63
CA ALA A 34 2.49 2.59 5.19
C ALA A 34 1.71 1.95 6.34
N SER A 35 0.44 2.31 6.48
CA SER A 35 -0.47 1.67 7.42
C SER A 35 -1.80 1.40 6.75
N ARG A 36 -2.38 0.23 7.01
CA ARG A 36 -3.72 -0.10 6.56
C ARG A 36 -4.60 -0.41 7.77
N SER A 37 -5.75 0.25 7.85
CA SER A 37 -6.76 0.06 8.88
C SER A 37 -8.13 0.36 8.30
N ASP A 38 -9.14 -0.43 8.66
CA ASP A 38 -10.55 -0.19 8.30
C ASP A 38 -10.78 0.02 6.79
N GLY A 39 -10.07 -0.75 5.96
CA GLY A 39 -10.16 -0.65 4.51
C GLY A 39 -9.55 0.64 3.93
N VAL A 40 -8.74 1.39 4.70
CA VAL A 40 -8.04 2.58 4.23
C VAL A 40 -6.53 2.32 4.28
N LEU A 41 -5.86 2.56 3.16
CA LEU A 41 -4.40 2.59 3.10
C LEU A 41 -3.93 4.04 3.25
N THR A 42 -3.05 4.27 4.21
CA THR A 42 -2.40 5.55 4.49
C THR A 42 -0.91 5.42 4.27
N VAL A 43 -0.38 6.23 3.35
CA VAL A 43 1.06 6.36 3.08
C VAL A 43 1.45 7.79 3.44
N PRO A 44 2.15 8.00 4.57
CA PRO A 44 2.63 9.33 4.94
C PRO A 44 3.83 9.72 4.06
N ASP A 45 3.94 11.01 3.74
CA ASP A 45 5.06 11.60 2.99
C ASP A 45 5.33 10.87 1.67
N LEU A 46 4.44 11.06 0.70
CA LEU A 46 4.49 10.35 -0.58
C LEU A 46 5.82 10.59 -1.29
N ASP A 47 6.38 11.80 -1.25
CA ASP A 47 7.64 12.15 -1.90
C ASP A 47 8.82 11.33 -1.35
N ALA A 48 8.98 11.31 -0.01
CA ALA A 48 10.04 10.53 0.61
C ALA A 48 9.87 9.01 0.39
N ARG A 49 8.63 8.53 0.24
CA ARG A 49 8.33 7.10 0.02
C ARG A 49 8.47 6.69 -1.43
N ALA A 50 8.23 7.59 -2.39
CA ALA A 50 8.45 7.36 -3.81
C ALA A 50 9.93 7.02 -4.08
N ALA A 51 10.86 7.74 -3.45
CA ALA A 51 12.29 7.46 -3.53
C ALA A 51 12.66 6.04 -3.02
N VAL A 52 12.03 5.58 -1.94
CA VAL A 52 12.24 4.23 -1.40
C VAL A 52 11.64 3.15 -2.31
N ALA A 53 10.49 3.46 -2.93
CA ALA A 53 9.81 2.57 -3.86
C ALA A 53 10.48 2.54 -5.25
N ALA A 54 11.46 3.41 -5.51
CA ALA A 54 12.02 3.66 -6.84
C ALA A 54 10.91 3.97 -7.87
N MET A 55 9.94 4.80 -7.46
CA MET A 55 8.80 5.22 -8.27
C MET A 55 8.78 6.73 -8.40
N GLU A 56 8.26 7.21 -9.52
CA GLU A 56 7.89 8.62 -9.70
C GLU A 56 6.43 8.82 -9.28
N LEU A 57 6.11 9.97 -8.68
CA LEU A 57 4.74 10.32 -8.38
C LEU A 57 4.11 10.93 -9.63
N GLU A 58 3.03 10.33 -10.10
CA GLU A 58 2.22 10.86 -11.19
C GLU A 58 0.92 11.45 -10.66
N ASP A 59 0.43 12.49 -11.31
CA ASP A 59 -0.89 13.03 -11.04
C ASP A 59 -1.96 11.98 -11.35
N LEU A 60 -2.96 11.88 -10.48
CA LEU A 60 -4.07 10.97 -10.69
C LEU A 60 -4.84 11.38 -11.94
N PRO A 61 -4.93 10.51 -12.97
CA PRO A 61 -5.72 10.82 -14.16
C PRO A 61 -7.20 10.93 -13.79
N ALA A 62 -7.92 11.82 -14.51
CA ALA A 62 -9.37 11.92 -14.38
C ALA A 62 -10.00 10.56 -14.68
N ARG A 63 -10.78 10.03 -13.73
CA ARG A 63 -11.41 8.72 -13.93
C ARG A 63 -12.54 8.87 -14.94
N PRO A 64 -12.60 8.07 -16.01
CA PRO A 64 -13.61 8.22 -17.06
C PRO A 64 -15.06 8.07 -16.58
N LEU A 65 -15.25 7.50 -15.39
CA LEU A 65 -16.55 7.19 -14.78
C LEU A 65 -16.79 7.99 -13.48
N MET A 66 -15.96 8.99 -13.16
CA MET A 66 -16.20 9.94 -12.07
C MET A 66 -16.34 11.37 -12.60
#